data_AF-A0A966XE59-F1
#
_entry.id   AF-A0A966XE59-F1
#
_cell.length_a   1.000
_cell.length_b   1.000
_cell.length_c   1.000
_cell.angle_alpha   90.00
_cell.angle_beta   90.00
_cell.angle_gamma   90.00
#
_symmetry.space_group_name_H-M   'P 1'
#
loop_
_entity.id
_entity.type
_entity.pdbx_description
1 polymer ?
#
loop_
_entity_poly.entity_id
_entity_poly.type
_entity_poly.pdbx_seq_one_letter_code
_entity_poly.pdbx_strand_id
1 'polypeptide(L)'
;MKQKPLSQGNSISVLLNEFLNAFVAFLFAASAPVAIIISVSLGSGLSESDIGSWIFAVFVFNGFLSIAMSVSYRQPLVFLWTIPGAILVGTALNSISFEEVIGAYILTGALLLCLGLTGWVKKIMDWLPMPIVMGMVAGVFVSFGLDWVRAFEADFFLVSAMSLTFLAVIALNRMPLLLPPLIYALIVGVIIIFERQGFETGEFPLTAFIVTPKTYIPEFSMSA
;
A
#
# COMPACT_ATOMS: atom_id res chain seq x y z
N MET A 1 -8.55 -18.68 -10.84
CA MET A 1 -8.72 -19.28 -9.52
C MET A 1 -10.20 -19.60 -9.33
N LYS A 2 -10.60 -20.88 -9.33
CA LYS A 2 -11.98 -21.27 -8.99
C LYS A 2 -12.14 -21.07 -7.48
N GLN A 3 -13.01 -20.15 -7.08
CA GLN A 3 -13.37 -19.98 -5.67
C GLN A 3 -13.93 -21.31 -5.16
N LYS A 4 -13.33 -21.83 -4.07
CA LYS A 4 -13.84 -23.01 -3.37
C LYS A 4 -15.26 -22.67 -2.89
N PRO A 5 -16.25 -23.56 -3.06
CA PRO A 5 -17.63 -23.27 -2.63
C PRO A 5 -17.63 -22.91 -1.14
N LEU A 6 -18.37 -21.84 -0.79
CA LEU A 6 -18.58 -21.39 0.59
C LEU A 6 -18.90 -22.63 1.44
N SER A 7 -18.09 -22.90 2.47
CA SER A 7 -18.36 -24.01 3.38
C SER A 7 -19.77 -23.85 3.92
N GLN A 8 -20.55 -24.93 3.97
CA GLN A 8 -21.89 -25.00 4.56
C GLN A 8 -21.84 -24.80 6.09
N GLY A 9 -21.28 -23.68 6.54
CA GLY A 9 -21.37 -23.19 7.90
C GLY A 9 -22.67 -22.42 8.09
N ASN A 10 -23.12 -22.32 9.34
CA ASN A 10 -24.23 -21.45 9.72
C ASN A 10 -24.02 -20.02 9.15
N SER A 11 -25.07 -19.36 8.68
CA SER A 11 -25.00 -18.00 8.09
C SER A 11 -24.19 -17.01 8.96
N ILE A 12 -24.30 -17.13 10.28
CA ILE A 12 -23.55 -16.30 11.25
C ILE A 12 -22.04 -16.58 11.20
N SER A 13 -21.60 -17.83 11.06
CA SER A 13 -20.17 -18.14 11.02
C SER A 13 -19.52 -17.70 9.71
N VAL A 14 -20.27 -17.73 8.61
CA VAL A 14 -19.82 -17.18 7.32
C VAL A 14 -19.62 -15.67 7.43
N LEU A 15 -20.62 -14.93 7.94
CA LEU A 15 -20.52 -13.48 8.14
C LEU A 15 -19.37 -13.09 9.07
N LEU A 16 -19.18 -13.83 10.17
CA LEU A 16 -18.08 -13.59 11.10
C LEU A 16 -16.72 -13.79 10.41
N ASN A 17 -16.55 -14.87 9.65
CA ASN A 17 -15.31 -15.14 8.93
C ASN A 17 -15.03 -14.07 7.86
N GLU A 18 -16.04 -13.62 7.12
CA GLU A 18 -15.90 -12.55 6.13
C GLU A 18 -15.50 -11.22 6.79
N PHE A 19 -16.11 -10.88 7.92
CA PHE A 19 -15.75 -9.70 8.70
C PHE A 19 -14.30 -9.77 9.19
N LEU A 20 -13.88 -10.92 9.75
CA LEU A 20 -12.50 -11.12 10.21
C LEU A 20 -11.51 -11.01 9.05
N ASN A 21 -11.81 -11.60 7.89
CA ASN A 21 -10.96 -11.48 6.71
C ASN A 21 -10.85 -10.03 6.22
N ALA A 22 -11.97 -9.29 6.20
CA ALA A 22 -11.98 -7.87 5.84
C ALA A 22 -11.18 -7.04 6.84
N PHE A 23 -11.28 -7.35 8.13
CA PHE A 23 -10.52 -6.67 9.18
C PHE A 23 -9.02 -6.94 9.06
N VAL A 24 -8.61 -8.18 8.79
CA VAL A 24 -7.19 -8.53 8.55
C VAL A 24 -6.66 -7.83 7.30
N ALA A 25 -7.44 -7.79 6.21
CA ALA A 25 -7.08 -7.07 5.00
C ALA A 25 -6.95 -5.56 5.24
N PHE A 26 -7.84 -4.97 6.03
CA PHE A 26 -7.77 -3.58 6.44
C PHE A 26 -6.51 -3.29 7.26
N LEU A 27 -6.20 -4.10 8.27
CA LEU A 27 -4.98 -3.95 9.06
C LEU A 27 -3.72 -4.06 8.21
N PHE A 28 -3.71 -4.98 7.24
CA PHE A 28 -2.62 -5.10 6.29
C PHE A 28 -2.48 -3.82 5.43
N ALA A 29 -3.58 -3.29 4.90
CA ALA A 29 -3.57 -2.07 4.09
C ALA A 29 -3.18 -0.82 4.89
N ALA A 30 -3.62 -0.72 6.15
CA ALA A 30 -3.38 0.43 7.03
C ALA A 30 -1.99 0.45 7.68
N SER A 31 -1.26 -0.67 7.65
CA SER A 31 0.08 -0.76 8.24
C SER A 31 1.18 -0.47 7.22
N ALA A 32 1.68 -1.49 6.53
CA ALA A 32 2.87 -1.36 5.69
C ALA A 32 2.68 -0.41 4.49
N PRO A 33 1.57 -0.47 3.73
CA PRO A 33 1.38 0.44 2.60
C PRO A 33 1.23 1.92 2.98
N VAL A 34 0.64 2.22 4.14
CA VAL A 34 0.55 3.60 4.66
C VAL A 34 1.92 4.09 5.13
N ALA A 35 2.71 3.24 5.78
CA ALA A 35 4.08 3.58 6.18
C ALA A 35 4.95 4.01 4.97
N ILE A 36 4.73 3.41 3.80
CA ILE A 36 5.41 3.82 2.55
C ILE A 36 5.00 5.24 2.15
N ILE A 37 3.70 5.57 2.18
CA ILE A 37 3.21 6.93 1.87
C ILE A 37 3.84 7.95 2.83
N ILE A 38 3.85 7.65 4.13
CA ILE A 38 4.47 8.52 5.15
C ILE A 38 5.97 8.68 4.89
N SER A 39 6.70 7.58 4.69
CA SER A 39 8.15 7.61 4.45
C SER A 39 8.53 8.42 3.22
N VAL A 40 7.80 8.23 2.11
CA VAL A 40 7.97 8.98 0.87
C VAL A 40 7.67 10.46 1.09
N SER A 41 6.57 10.76 1.78
CA SER A 41 6.11 12.14 1.96
C SER A 41 7.04 12.95 2.86
N LEU A 42 7.52 12.35 3.95
CA LEU A 42 8.50 12.96 4.85
C LEU A 42 9.84 13.20 4.12
N GLY A 43 10.29 12.24 3.31
CA GLY A 43 11.50 12.39 2.49
C GLY A 43 11.39 13.47 1.41
N SER A 44 10.16 13.81 1.01
CA SER A 44 9.87 14.82 -0.04
C SER A 44 9.45 16.17 0.51
N GLY A 45 9.37 16.34 1.85
CA GLY A 45 9.00 17.60 2.49
C GLY A 45 7.51 17.99 2.39
N LEU A 46 6.60 17.04 2.12
CA LEU A 46 5.17 17.32 2.10
C LEU A 46 4.65 17.71 3.49
N SER A 47 3.68 18.63 3.54
CA SER A 47 3.08 19.04 4.82
C SER A 47 2.20 17.93 5.40
N GLU A 48 2.03 17.89 6.73
CA GLU A 48 1.16 16.91 7.40
C GLU A 48 -0.26 16.88 6.82
N SER A 49 -0.77 18.06 6.44
CA SER A 49 -2.08 18.19 5.80
C SER A 49 -2.14 17.55 4.40
N ASP A 50 -1.03 17.53 3.66
CA ASP A 50 -0.98 16.86 2.35
C ASP A 50 -0.90 15.34 2.52
N ILE A 51 -0.12 14.88 3.50
CA ILE A 51 -0.04 13.46 3.88
C ILE A 51 -1.42 12.94 4.30
N GLY A 52 -2.10 13.69 5.18
CA GLY A 52 -3.46 13.36 5.61
C GLY A 52 -4.44 13.31 4.44
N SER A 53 -4.38 14.29 3.53
CA SER A 53 -5.24 14.33 2.34
C SER A 53 -4.98 13.17 1.39
N TRP A 54 -3.71 12.78 1.20
CA TRP A 54 -3.33 11.62 0.38
C TRP A 54 -3.84 10.32 1.00
N ILE A 55 -3.61 10.11 2.31
CA ILE A 55 -4.12 8.93 3.04
C ILE A 55 -5.65 8.87 2.97
N PHE A 56 -6.33 9.99 3.21
CA PHE A 56 -7.78 10.09 3.08
C PHE A 56 -8.25 9.66 1.69
N ALA A 57 -7.62 10.20 0.64
CA ALA A 57 -8.00 9.91 -0.74
C ALA A 57 -7.84 8.42 -1.07
N VAL A 58 -6.71 7.79 -0.69
CA VAL A 58 -6.47 6.38 -1.00
C VAL A 58 -7.40 5.43 -0.26
N PHE A 59 -7.94 5.78 0.91
CA PHE A 59 -8.93 4.93 1.58
C PHE A 59 -10.36 5.20 1.08
N VAL A 60 -10.76 6.47 1.00
CA VAL A 60 -12.14 6.84 0.67
C VAL A 60 -12.46 6.55 -0.80
N PHE A 61 -11.64 7.03 -1.74
CA PHE A 61 -11.96 6.86 -3.17
C PHE A 61 -11.79 5.42 -3.62
N ASN A 62 -10.73 4.73 -3.18
CA ASN A 62 -10.55 3.31 -3.51
C ASN A 62 -11.61 2.41 -2.85
N GLY A 63 -11.98 2.71 -1.60
CA GLY A 63 -13.05 2.01 -0.90
C GLY A 63 -14.38 2.17 -1.63
N PHE A 64 -14.74 3.41 -1.97
CA PHE A 64 -15.94 3.70 -2.75
C PHE A 64 -15.92 3.01 -4.13
N LEU A 65 -14.81 3.09 -4.86
CA LEU A 65 -14.65 2.45 -6.16
C LEU A 65 -14.78 0.92 -6.05
N SER A 66 -14.16 0.32 -5.04
CA SER A 66 -14.25 -1.12 -4.78
C SER A 66 -15.67 -1.57 -4.47
N ILE A 67 -16.39 -0.82 -3.64
CA ILE A 67 -17.81 -1.09 -3.34
C ILE A 67 -18.64 -0.95 -4.61
N ALA A 68 -18.51 0.17 -5.33
CA ALA A 68 -19.30 0.46 -6.52
C ALA A 68 -19.10 -0.62 -7.60
N MET A 69 -17.86 -0.99 -7.89
CA MET A 69 -17.53 -2.01 -8.87
C MET A 69 -17.94 -3.40 -8.39
N SER A 70 -17.76 -3.73 -7.11
CA SER A 70 -18.18 -5.03 -6.58
C SER A 70 -19.69 -5.24 -6.69
N VAL A 71 -20.47 -4.20 -6.41
CA VAL A 71 -21.94 -4.21 -6.56
C VAL A 71 -22.34 -4.29 -8.03
N SER A 72 -21.70 -3.51 -8.89
CA SER A 72 -22.01 -3.46 -10.33
C SER A 72 -21.74 -4.79 -11.03
N TYR A 73 -20.58 -5.40 -10.77
CA TYR A 73 -20.17 -6.66 -11.39
C TYR A 73 -20.60 -7.91 -10.62
N ARG A 74 -21.21 -7.75 -9.43
CA ARG A 74 -21.56 -8.84 -8.50
C ARG A 74 -20.38 -9.79 -8.22
N GLN A 75 -19.20 -9.21 -8.08
CA GLN A 75 -17.94 -9.92 -7.83
C GLN A 75 -17.14 -9.16 -6.78
N PRO A 76 -16.38 -9.84 -5.89
CA PRO A 76 -15.55 -9.15 -4.89
C PRO A 76 -14.32 -8.52 -5.56
N LEU A 77 -14.48 -7.29 -6.06
CA LEU A 77 -13.44 -6.52 -6.74
C LEU A 77 -12.81 -5.51 -5.77
N VAL A 78 -11.50 -5.59 -5.62
CA VAL A 78 -10.72 -4.71 -4.74
C VAL A 78 -9.80 -3.85 -5.60
N PHE A 79 -9.96 -2.54 -5.52
CA PHE A 79 -9.11 -1.54 -6.15
C PHE A 79 -8.31 -0.87 -5.04
N LEU A 80 -6.99 -0.89 -5.16
CA LEU A 80 -6.06 -0.30 -4.21
C LEU A 80 -5.00 0.51 -4.96
N TRP A 81 -4.28 1.33 -4.20
CA TRP A 81 -3.15 2.07 -4.74
C TRP A 81 -1.99 1.13 -5.09
N THR A 82 -1.10 1.64 -5.95
CA THR A 82 0.10 0.90 -6.35
C THR A 82 1.24 1.26 -5.40
N ILE A 83 1.78 0.28 -4.68
CA ILE A 83 2.98 0.45 -3.85
C ILE A 83 4.16 1.04 -4.66
N PRO A 84 4.55 0.47 -5.82
CA PRO A 84 5.70 1.02 -6.55
C PRO A 84 5.43 2.39 -7.15
N GLY A 85 4.19 2.69 -7.57
CA GLY A 85 3.84 4.05 -7.97
C GLY A 85 3.95 5.05 -6.82
N ALA A 86 3.56 4.68 -5.59
CA ALA A 86 3.72 5.56 -4.42
C ALA A 86 5.20 5.89 -4.14
N ILE A 87 6.11 4.94 -4.37
CA ILE A 87 7.56 5.21 -4.27
C ILE A 87 8.03 6.15 -5.38
N LEU A 88 7.56 5.95 -6.61
CA LEU A 88 7.90 6.82 -7.74
C LEU A 88 7.48 8.28 -7.50
N VAL A 89 6.39 8.51 -6.76
CA VAL A 89 6.00 9.87 -6.33
C VAL A 89 7.12 10.54 -5.54
N GLY A 90 7.75 9.83 -4.59
CA GLY A 90 8.86 10.39 -3.82
C GLY A 90 10.03 10.80 -4.69
N THR A 91 10.35 10.01 -5.71
CA THR A 91 11.39 10.39 -6.67
C THR A 91 10.99 11.57 -7.54
N ALA A 92 9.72 11.63 -7.99
CA ALA A 92 9.20 12.69 -8.84
C ALA A 92 9.15 14.04 -8.11
N LEU A 93 8.80 14.04 -6.83
CA LEU A 93 8.76 15.24 -5.98
C LEU A 93 10.12 15.92 -5.78
N ASN A 94 11.23 15.26 -6.14
CA ASN A 94 12.54 15.92 -6.19
C ASN A 94 12.68 16.91 -7.34
N SER A 95 11.85 16.79 -8.39
CA SER A 95 11.96 17.57 -9.62
C SER A 95 10.70 18.34 -10.00
N ILE A 96 9.52 17.91 -9.56
CA ILE A 96 8.22 18.51 -9.90
C ILE A 96 7.36 18.72 -8.64
N SER A 97 6.38 19.64 -8.72
CA SER A 97 5.48 19.94 -7.61
C SER A 97 4.48 18.80 -7.34
N PHE A 98 3.85 18.81 -6.17
CA PHE A 98 2.82 17.81 -5.85
C PHE A 98 1.58 17.96 -6.73
N GLU A 99 1.24 19.18 -7.11
CA GLU A 99 0.15 19.51 -8.04
C GLU A 99 0.42 18.98 -9.46
N GLU A 100 1.67 19.07 -9.93
CA GLU A 100 2.11 18.47 -11.20
C GLU A 100 2.03 16.95 -11.16
N VAL A 101 2.44 16.32 -10.05
CA VAL A 101 2.29 14.87 -9.84
C VAL A 101 0.81 14.47 -9.95
N ILE A 102 -0.09 15.21 -9.28
CA ILE A 102 -1.55 14.94 -9.35
C ILE A 102 -2.06 15.08 -10.78
N GLY A 103 -1.62 16.11 -11.51
CA GLY A 103 -1.94 16.29 -12.94
C GLY A 103 -1.48 15.12 -13.79
N ALA A 104 -0.24 14.65 -13.60
CA ALA A 104 0.31 13.48 -14.30
C ALA A 104 -0.49 12.20 -13.99
N TYR A 105 -0.94 12.00 -12.74
CA TYR A 105 -1.81 10.87 -12.38
C TYR A 105 -3.16 10.93 -13.09
N ILE A 106 -3.81 12.10 -13.14
CA ILE A 106 -5.10 12.27 -13.82
C ILE A 106 -4.95 12.01 -15.32
N LEU A 107 -3.91 12.57 -15.94
CA LEU A 107 -3.63 12.37 -17.36
C LEU A 107 -3.34 10.89 -17.66
N THR A 108 -2.49 10.25 -16.86
CA THR A 108 -2.18 8.82 -16.98
C THR A 108 -3.41 7.96 -16.80
N GLY A 109 -4.27 8.29 -15.82
CA GLY A 109 -5.54 7.59 -15.59
C GLY A 109 -6.50 7.72 -16.77
N ALA A 110 -6.62 8.93 -17.35
CA ALA A 110 -7.43 9.16 -18.54
C ALA A 110 -6.89 8.37 -19.75
N LEU A 111 -5.57 8.38 -19.97
CA LEU A 111 -4.92 7.60 -21.02
C LEU A 111 -5.16 6.10 -20.84
N LEU A 112 -4.99 5.57 -19.63
CA LEU A 112 -5.24 4.16 -19.31
C LEU A 112 -6.71 3.80 -19.52
N LEU A 113 -7.64 4.68 -19.16
CA LEU A 113 -9.06 4.48 -19.42
C LEU A 113 -9.35 4.42 -20.93
N CYS A 114 -8.81 5.35 -21.72
CA CYS A 114 -8.93 5.34 -23.17
C CYS A 114 -8.35 4.06 -23.79
N LEU A 115 -7.17 3.64 -23.35
CA LEU A 115 -6.53 2.40 -23.84
C LEU A 115 -7.31 1.15 -23.41
N GLY A 116 -7.89 1.16 -22.22
CA GLY A 116 -8.75 0.09 -21.72
C GLY A 116 -10.04 -0.04 -22.52
N LEU A 117 -10.73 1.08 -22.77
CA LEU A 117 -11.98 1.12 -23.53
C LEU A 117 -11.79 0.75 -25.01
N THR A 118 -10.64 1.10 -25.60
CA THR A 118 -10.31 0.73 -26.99
C THR A 118 -9.84 -0.71 -27.14
N GLY A 119 -9.61 -1.44 -26.04
CA GLY A 119 -9.08 -2.82 -26.06
C GLY A 119 -7.60 -2.93 -26.43
N TRP A 120 -6.89 -1.80 -26.56
CA TRP A 120 -5.48 -1.76 -26.94
C TRP A 120 -4.58 -2.42 -25.90
N VAL A 121 -4.92 -2.25 -24.61
CA VAL A 121 -4.18 -2.90 -23.52
C VAL A 121 -4.11 -4.42 -23.73
N LYS A 122 -5.23 -5.04 -24.10
CA LYS A 122 -5.28 -6.48 -24.38
C LYS A 122 -4.36 -6.86 -25.53
N LYS A 123 -4.42 -6.11 -26.63
CA LYS A 123 -3.58 -6.36 -27.82
C LYS A 123 -2.09 -6.22 -27.52
N ILE A 124 -1.71 -5.22 -26.73
CA ILE A 124 -0.32 -5.00 -26.30
C ILE A 124 0.16 -6.13 -25.38
N MET A 125 -0.69 -6.55 -24.44
CA MET A 125 -0.37 -7.68 -23.54
C MET A 125 -0.22 -9.00 -24.29
N ASP A 126 -0.99 -9.22 -25.37
CA ASP A 126 -0.85 -10.39 -26.24
C ASP A 126 0.48 -10.39 -27.02
N TRP A 127 1.12 -9.23 -27.19
CA TRP A 127 2.42 -9.09 -27.87
C TRP A 127 3.62 -9.13 -26.93
N LEU A 128 3.43 -8.81 -25.66
CA LEU A 128 4.50 -8.77 -24.67
C LEU A 128 4.89 -10.19 -24.22
N PRO A 129 6.12 -10.65 -24.48
CA PRO A 129 6.58 -11.92 -23.96
C PRO A 129 6.54 -11.91 -22.43
N MET A 130 5.97 -12.96 -21.83
CA MET A 130 5.91 -13.12 -20.38
C MET A 130 7.26 -12.88 -19.65
N PRO A 131 8.43 -13.26 -20.21
CA PRO A 131 9.72 -12.93 -19.59
C PRO A 131 9.96 -11.43 -19.40
N ILE A 132 9.52 -10.57 -20.32
CA ILE A 132 9.66 -9.10 -20.21
C ILE A 132 8.76 -8.59 -19.09
N VAL A 133 7.52 -9.08 -19.02
CA VAL A 133 6.57 -8.71 -17.95
C VAL A 133 7.14 -9.10 -16.59
N MET A 134 7.64 -10.33 -16.44
CA MET A 134 8.27 -10.77 -15.19
C MET A 134 9.55 -9.99 -14.87
N GLY A 135 10.33 -9.61 -15.88
CA GLY A 135 11.50 -8.75 -15.72
C GLY A 135 11.14 -7.35 -15.19
N MET A 136 10.06 -6.74 -15.69
CA MET A 136 9.56 -5.46 -15.18
C MET A 136 9.12 -5.58 -13.71
N VAL A 137 8.39 -6.65 -13.37
CA VAL A 137 7.96 -6.93 -11.98
C VAL A 137 9.19 -7.10 -11.08
N ALA A 138 10.17 -7.89 -11.51
CA ALA A 138 11.42 -8.08 -10.76
C ALA A 138 12.16 -6.76 -10.55
N GLY A 139 12.30 -5.94 -11.59
CA GLY A 139 12.96 -4.64 -11.54
C GLY A 139 12.36 -3.71 -10.48
N VAL A 140 11.03 -3.66 -10.40
CA VAL A 140 10.30 -2.90 -9.38
C VAL A 140 10.60 -3.40 -7.96
N PHE A 141 10.73 -4.72 -7.76
CA PHE A 141 11.02 -5.30 -6.45
C PHE A 141 12.50 -5.30 -6.06
N VAL A 142 13.44 -5.12 -7.01
CA VAL A 142 14.88 -5.08 -6.71
C VAL A 142 15.20 -3.97 -5.71
N SER A 143 14.63 -2.78 -5.86
CA SER A 143 14.87 -1.66 -4.94
C SER A 143 14.49 -2.03 -3.49
N PHE A 144 13.34 -2.67 -3.27
CA PHE A 144 12.94 -3.13 -1.94
C PHE A 144 13.91 -4.16 -1.35
N GLY A 145 14.41 -5.09 -2.18
CA GLY A 145 15.41 -6.07 -1.75
C GLY A 145 16.71 -5.40 -1.34
N LEU A 146 17.19 -4.41 -2.11
CA LEU A 146 18.40 -3.66 -1.80
C LEU A 146 18.24 -2.79 -0.55
N ASP A 147 17.08 -2.13 -0.39
CA ASP A 147 16.80 -1.29 0.77
C ASP A 147 16.70 -2.10 2.05
N TRP A 148 16.15 -3.32 1.99
CA TRP A 148 16.19 -4.27 3.11
C TRP A 148 17.63 -4.65 3.50
N VAL A 149 18.52 -4.90 2.53
CA VAL A 149 19.93 -5.19 2.82
C VAL A 149 20.64 -3.96 3.41
N ARG A 150 20.42 -2.77 2.85
CA ARG A 150 20.99 -1.51 3.35
C ARG A 150 20.49 -1.17 4.75
N ALA A 151 19.28 -1.58 5.12
CA ALA A 151 18.75 -1.34 6.47
C ALA A 151 19.62 -2.00 7.58
N PHE A 152 20.35 -3.08 7.27
CA PHE A 152 21.29 -3.68 8.23
C PHE A 152 22.48 -2.76 8.55
N GLU A 153 22.87 -1.86 7.65
CA GLU A 153 23.90 -0.85 7.92
C GLU A 153 23.39 0.23 8.88
N ALA A 154 22.09 0.55 8.84
CA ALA A 154 21.46 1.54 9.70
C ALA A 154 21.25 1.01 11.14
N ASP A 155 20.69 -0.19 11.30
CA ASP A 155 20.49 -0.81 12.62
C ASP A 155 20.49 -2.33 12.51
N PHE A 156 21.68 -2.92 12.64
CA PHE A 156 21.87 -4.36 12.51
C PHE A 156 20.99 -5.17 13.47
N PHE A 157 20.85 -4.75 14.73
CA PHE A 157 20.12 -5.52 15.74
C PHE A 157 18.62 -5.48 15.50
N LEU A 158 18.06 -4.29 15.26
CA LEU A 158 16.63 -4.12 15.00
C LEU A 158 16.22 -4.91 13.74
N VAL A 159 16.95 -4.71 12.63
CA VAL A 159 16.61 -5.33 11.35
C VAL A 159 16.81 -6.85 11.40
N SER A 160 17.85 -7.34 12.09
CA SER A 160 18.04 -8.78 12.32
C SER A 160 16.89 -9.38 13.13
N ALA A 161 16.46 -8.74 14.22
CA ALA A 161 15.36 -9.25 15.05
C ALA A 161 14.03 -9.30 14.29
N MET A 162 13.72 -8.25 13.53
CA MET A 162 12.51 -8.21 12.69
C MET A 162 12.57 -9.28 11.58
N SER A 163 13.70 -9.41 10.89
CA SER A 163 13.89 -10.36 9.79
C SER A 163 13.84 -11.82 10.28
N LEU A 164 14.50 -12.12 11.41
CA LEU A 164 14.46 -13.44 12.03
C LEU A 164 13.06 -13.80 12.52
N THR A 165 12.33 -12.85 13.09
CA THR A 165 10.92 -13.06 13.50
C THR A 165 10.06 -13.40 12.29
N PHE A 166 10.17 -12.64 11.20
CA PHE A 166 9.44 -12.90 9.97
C PHE A 166 9.73 -14.30 9.42
N LEU A 167 11.02 -14.66 9.29
CA LEU A 167 11.46 -15.97 8.79
C LEU A 167 11.05 -17.12 9.71
N ALA A 168 11.15 -16.93 11.03
CA ALA A 168 10.75 -17.92 12.02
C ALA A 168 9.24 -18.20 11.92
N VAL A 169 8.41 -17.16 11.84
CA VAL A 169 6.96 -17.32 11.70
C VAL A 169 6.60 -18.04 10.40
N ILE A 170 7.28 -17.73 9.29
CA ILE A 170 7.09 -18.43 8.00
C ILE A 170 7.57 -19.89 8.06
N ALA A 171 8.67 -20.18 8.76
CA ALA A 171 9.19 -21.54 8.89
C ALA A 171 8.32 -22.39 9.83
N LEU A 172 7.73 -21.78 10.86
CA LEU A 172 6.91 -22.41 11.90
C LEU A 172 5.43 -22.60 11.49
N ASN A 173 5.09 -22.47 10.20
CA ASN A 173 3.74 -22.44 9.60
C ASN A 173 2.88 -23.72 9.78
N ARG A 174 3.11 -24.48 10.85
CA ARG A 174 2.31 -25.62 11.33
C ARG A 174 1.14 -25.20 12.23
N MET A 175 1.01 -23.92 12.57
CA MET A 175 -0.10 -23.38 13.37
C MET A 175 -0.98 -22.43 12.54
N PRO A 176 -2.30 -22.36 12.79
CA PRO A 176 -3.14 -21.33 12.21
C PRO A 176 -2.72 -19.97 12.77
N LEU A 177 -1.87 -19.25 12.04
CA LEU A 177 -1.43 -17.92 12.43
C LEU A 177 -2.64 -16.97 12.44
N LEU A 178 -2.83 -16.28 13.56
CA LEU A 178 -3.91 -15.31 13.73
C LEU A 178 -3.67 -14.04 12.88
N LEU A 179 -2.40 -13.72 12.61
CA LEU A 179 -1.95 -12.52 11.93
C LEU A 179 -0.91 -12.88 10.84
N PRO A 180 -0.78 -12.06 9.78
CA PRO A 180 0.32 -12.21 8.82
C PRO A 180 1.71 -12.14 9.48
N PRO A 181 2.72 -12.89 9.01
CA PRO A 181 4.09 -12.86 9.55
C PRO A 181 4.70 -11.45 9.67
N LEU A 182 4.33 -10.56 8.76
CA LEU A 182 4.76 -9.16 8.75
C LEU A 182 4.34 -8.41 10.02
N ILE A 183 3.16 -8.71 10.58
CA ILE A 183 2.67 -8.06 11.80
C ILE A 183 3.51 -8.48 13.01
N TYR A 184 3.93 -9.74 13.09
CA TYR A 184 4.83 -10.20 14.16
C TYR A 184 6.19 -9.48 14.09
N ALA A 185 6.76 -9.34 12.88
CA ALA A 185 7.99 -8.59 12.69
C ALA A 185 7.84 -7.12 13.10
N LEU A 186 6.72 -6.49 12.76
CA LEU A 186 6.40 -5.12 13.17
C LEU A 186 6.29 -4.99 14.69
N ILE A 187 5.60 -5.91 15.37
CA ILE A 187 5.46 -5.91 16.84
C ILE A 187 6.84 -5.98 17.50
N VAL A 188 7.71 -6.89 17.04
CA VAL A 188 9.08 -6.99 17.56
C VAL A 188 9.86 -5.70 17.33
N GLY A 189 9.74 -5.09 16.14
CA GLY A 189 10.35 -3.81 15.85
C GLY A 189 9.90 -2.70 16.79
N VAL A 190 8.59 -2.58 17.02
CA VAL A 190 8.01 -1.60 17.96
C VAL A 190 8.51 -1.82 19.38
N ILE A 191 8.55 -3.07 19.86
CA ILE A 191 9.05 -3.39 21.20
C ILE A 191 10.52 -2.96 21.36
N ILE A 192 11.37 -3.26 20.38
CA ILE A 192 12.80 -2.91 20.43
C ILE A 192 13.00 -1.39 20.42
N ILE A 193 12.27 -0.67 19.56
CA ILE A 193 12.33 0.81 19.51
C ILE A 193 11.87 1.38 20.85
N PHE A 194 10.78 0.84 21.39
CA PHE A 194 10.20 1.24 22.66
C PHE A 194 11.19 1.08 23.84
N GLU A 195 11.86 -0.06 23.92
CA GLU A 195 12.86 -0.32 24.96
C GLU A 195 14.09 0.61 24.84
N ARG A 196 14.44 1.02 23.63
CA ARG A 196 15.62 1.88 23.37
C ARG A 196 15.36 3.36 23.61
N GLN A 197 14.20 3.85 23.20
CA GLN A 197 13.89 5.29 23.16
C GLN A 197 12.89 5.74 24.22
N GLY A 198 12.20 4.81 24.88
CA GLY A 198 11.15 5.13 25.84
C GLY A 198 9.91 5.77 25.19
N PHE A 199 8.95 6.20 26.02
CA PHE A 199 7.77 6.94 25.56
C PHE A 199 8.14 8.41 25.34
N GLU A 200 8.51 8.79 24.12
CA GLU A 200 8.30 10.16 23.68
C GLU A 200 6.88 10.26 23.14
N THR A 201 5.92 10.49 24.04
CA THR A 201 4.62 11.00 23.61
C THR A 201 4.88 12.41 23.08
N GLY A 202 5.15 12.53 21.77
CA GLY A 202 4.92 13.80 21.09
C GLY A 202 3.54 14.29 21.52
N GLU A 203 3.42 15.56 21.91
CA GLU A 203 2.11 16.14 22.20
C GLU A 203 1.26 15.99 20.93
N PHE A 204 0.47 14.92 20.84
CA PHE A 204 -0.52 14.74 19.78
C PHE A 204 -1.66 15.68 20.14
N PRO A 205 -1.79 16.84 19.48
CA PRO A 205 -2.85 17.76 19.81
C PRO A 205 -4.16 17.04 19.51
N LEU A 206 -4.98 16.80 20.53
CA LEU A 206 -6.27 16.10 20.38
C LEU A 206 -7.23 16.83 19.42
N THR A 207 -6.90 18.05 19.01
CA THR A 207 -7.53 18.85 17.95
C THR A 207 -7.27 18.35 16.53
N ALA A 208 -6.28 17.45 16.30
CA ALA A 208 -5.90 16.95 14.98
C ALA A 208 -6.76 15.77 14.45
N PHE A 209 -7.89 15.46 15.09
CA PHE A 209 -8.69 14.26 14.75
C PHE A 209 -9.44 14.34 13.42
N ILE A 210 -9.59 15.54 12.85
CA ILE A 210 -10.26 15.72 11.56
C ILE A 210 -9.22 16.23 10.57
N VAL A 211 -8.66 15.31 9.80
CA VAL A 211 -7.98 15.65 8.55
C VAL A 211 -9.00 16.36 7.67
N THR A 212 -8.80 17.65 7.42
CA THR A 212 -9.54 18.38 6.40
C THR A 212 -8.88 18.09 5.06
N PRO A 213 -9.50 17.26 4.20
CA PRO A 213 -8.89 16.93 2.91
C PRO A 213 -8.74 18.22 2.11
N LYS A 214 -7.51 18.53 1.71
CA LYS A 214 -7.24 19.64 0.82
C LYS A 214 -7.74 19.31 -0.57
N THR A 215 -8.35 20.30 -1.21
CA THR A 215 -8.65 20.25 -2.64
C THR A 215 -7.43 20.72 -3.41
N TYR A 216 -6.94 19.88 -4.31
CA TYR A 216 -5.84 20.23 -5.21
C TYR A 216 -6.38 20.61 -6.58
N ILE A 217 -5.82 21.66 -7.17
CA ILE A 217 -6.02 21.97 -8.59
C ILE A 217 -4.82 21.35 -9.31
N PRO A 218 -5.02 20.35 -10.18
CA PRO A 218 -3.92 19.72 -10.90
C PRO A 218 -3.23 20.71 -11.83
N GLU A 219 -1.91 20.68 -11.85
CA GLU A 219 -1.09 21.42 -12.81
C GLU A 219 -0.60 20.47 -13.92
N PHE A 220 -0.63 20.93 -15.16
CA PHE A 220 -0.16 20.15 -16.31
C PHE A 220 1.02 20.87 -16.92
N SER A 221 2.21 20.28 -16.80
CA SER A 221 3.43 20.79 -17.40
C SER A 221 4.05 19.75 -18.33
N MET A 222 4.98 20.21 -19.18
CA MET A 222 5.74 19.32 -20.07
C MET A 222 6.89 18.61 -19.34
N SER A 223 7.24 19.04 -18.13
CA SER A 223 8.24 18.40 -17.28
C SER A 223 7.70 17.22 -16.47
N ALA A 224 6.37 17.11 -16.37
CA ALA A 224 5.65 16.08 -15.61
C ALA A 224 5.23 14.87 -16.48
#